data_AF-A0A7K7SXJ6-F1
#
_entry.id   AF-A0A7K7SXJ6-F1
#
_cell.length_a   1.000
_cell.length_b   1.000
_cell.length_c   1.000
_cell.angle_alpha   90.00
_cell.angle_beta   90.00
_cell.angle_gamma   90.00
#
_symmetry.space_group_name_H-M   'P 1'
#
loop_
_entity.id
_entity.type
_entity.pdbx_description
1 polymer ?
#
loop_
_entity_poly.entity_id
_entity_poly.type
_entity_poly.pdbx_seq_one_letter_code
_entity_poly.pdbx_strand_id
1 'polypeptide(L)'
;MSLRKQTPSDFLKQIIGRPVVVKLNSGVDYRGVLACLDGYMNIALEQTEEYVNGQLKNKYGDAFIRGNNGKFLLLLVLLIRKL
;
A
#
# COMPACT_ATOMS: atom_id res chain seq x y z
N MET A 1 6.81 32.74 0.56
CA MET A 1 5.96 31.53 0.70
C MET A 1 6.76 30.45 1.41
N SER A 2 6.33 30.04 2.60
CA SER A 2 7.01 28.97 3.35
C SER A 2 6.92 27.65 2.57
N LEU A 3 8.06 27.04 2.25
CA LEU A 3 8.16 25.68 1.74
C LEU A 3 7.59 24.74 2.81
N ARG A 4 6.31 24.38 2.70
CA ARG A 4 5.71 23.36 3.55
C ARG A 4 6.44 22.04 3.26
N LYS A 5 7.33 21.62 4.16
CA LYS A 5 7.93 20.28 4.14
C LYS A 5 6.78 19.28 4.19
N GLN A 6 6.47 18.64 3.07
CA GLN A 6 5.52 17.54 3.04
C GLN A 6 6.08 16.43 3.92
N THR A 7 5.37 16.11 4.99
CA THR A 7 5.74 14.98 5.82
C THR A 7 5.31 13.69 5.13
N PRO A 8 5.98 12.55 5.39
CA PRO A 8 5.52 11.25 4.92
C PRO A 8 4.05 11.01 5.28
N SER A 9 3.61 11.47 6.46
CA SER A 9 2.22 11.41 6.90
C SER A 9 1.24 12.17 6.00
N ASP A 10 1.64 13.30 5.41
CA ASP A 10 0.80 14.05 4.47
C ASP A 10 0.63 13.31 3.15
N PHE A 11 1.71 12.69 2.66
CA PHE A 11 1.67 11.83 1.49
C PHE A 11 0.77 10.61 1.70
N LEU A 12 0.90 9.98 2.87
CA LEU A 12 0.10 8.83 3.27
C LEU A 12 -1.40 9.13 3.32
N LYS A 13 -1.79 10.34 3.75
CA LYS A 13 -3.20 10.77 3.70
C LYS A 13 -3.74 10.92 2.29
N GLN A 14 -2.90 11.30 1.32
CA GLN A 14 -3.32 11.52 -0.07
C GLN A 14 -3.57 10.21 -0.85
N ILE A 15 -3.01 9.10 -0.37
CA ILE A 15 -3.10 7.79 -1.03
C ILE A 15 -4.24 6.92 -0.49
N ILE A 16 -4.90 7.33 0.59
CA ILE A 16 -6.12 6.66 1.09
C ILE A 16 -7.18 6.69 -0.03
N GLY A 17 -7.87 5.56 -0.21
CA GLY A 17 -8.86 5.33 -1.25
C GLY A 17 -8.28 5.05 -2.65
N ARG A 18 -6.94 4.99 -2.79
CA ARG A 18 -6.30 4.70 -4.08
C ARG A 18 -5.88 3.23 -4.18
N PRO A 19 -5.85 2.65 -5.40
CA PRO A 19 -5.23 1.35 -5.61
C PRO A 19 -3.72 1.42 -5.36
N VAL A 20 -3.21 0.50 -4.55
CA VAL A 20 -1.80 0.42 -4.15
C VAL A 20 -1.28 -1.01 -4.29
N VAL A 21 0.04 -1.12 -4.39
CA VAL A 21 0.75 -2.40 -4.32
C VAL A 21 1.66 -2.38 -3.11
N VAL A 22 1.46 -3.32 -2.19
CA VAL A 22 2.28 -3.52 -1.00
C VAL A 22 3.16 -4.73 -1.22
N LYS A 23 4.48 -4.52 -1.33
CA LYS A 23 5.43 -5.61 -1.54
C LYS A 23 6.10 -5.99 -0.23
N LEU A 24 5.90 -7.22 0.20
CA LEU A 24 6.58 -7.76 1.37
C LEU A 24 8.01 -8.18 1.02
N ASN A 25 8.89 -8.19 2.03
CA ASN A 25 10.27 -8.70 1.87
C ASN A 25 10.33 -10.19 1.49
N SER A 26 9.24 -10.95 1.68
CA SER A 26 9.12 -12.32 1.19
C SER A 26 8.99 -12.41 -0.34
N GLY A 27 8.83 -11.28 -1.04
CA GLY A 27 8.60 -11.23 -2.49
C GLY A 27 7.13 -11.36 -2.89
N VAL A 28 6.22 -11.40 -1.92
CA VAL A 28 4.76 -11.42 -2.13
C VAL A 28 4.26 -10.00 -2.34
N ASP A 29 3.44 -9.79 -3.38
CA ASP A 29 2.80 -8.52 -3.67
C ASP A 29 1.31 -8.59 -3.30
N TYR A 30 0.86 -7.70 -2.42
CA TYR A 30 -0.56 -7.48 -2.16
C TYR A 30 -1.04 -6.27 -2.95
N ARG A 31 -2.12 -6.43 -3.73
CA ARG A 31 -2.72 -5.36 -4.52
C ARG A 31 -4.13 -5.13 -4.03
N GLY A 32 -4.49 -3.88 -3.77
CA GLY A 32 -5.82 -3.55 -3.26
C GLY A 32 -6.02 -2.04 -3.16
N VAL A 33 -7.19 -1.64 -2.70
CA VAL A 33 -7.50 -0.23 -2.40
C VAL A 33 -7.07 0.07 -0.97
N LEU A 34 -6.31 1.14 -0.76
CA LEU A 34 -5.88 1.53 0.58
C LEU A 34 -7.04 2.10 1.39
N ALA A 35 -7.59 1.33 2.33
CA ALA A 35 -8.67 1.80 3.20
C ALA A 35 -8.14 2.68 4.34
N CYS A 36 -7.13 2.20 5.06
CA CYS A 36 -6.56 2.89 6.21
C CYS A 36 -5.06 2.65 6.31
N LEU A 37 -4.35 3.65 6.84
CA LEU A 37 -2.94 3.54 7.19
C LEU A 37 -2.63 4.38 8.43
N ASP A 38 -1.80 3.86 9.34
CA ASP A 38 -1.37 4.56 10.55
C ASP A 38 0.14 4.86 10.59
N GLY A 39 0.57 5.59 11.63
CA GLY A 39 1.97 5.96 11.84
C GLY A 39 2.92 4.80 12.18
N TYR A 40 2.38 3.60 12.43
CA TYR A 40 3.14 2.37 12.63
C TYR A 40 3.24 1.53 11.35
N MET A 41 2.75 2.07 10.23
CA MET A 41 2.66 1.40 8.94
C MET A 41 1.75 0.16 8.97
N ASN A 42 0.73 0.13 9.84
CA ASN A 42 -0.35 -0.83 9.67
C ASN A 42 -1.22 -0.40 8.49
N ILE A 43 -1.60 -1.35 7.64
CA ILE A 43 -2.31 -1.10 6.39
C ILE A 43 -3.57 -1.95 6.35
N ALA A 44 -4.71 -1.31 6.08
CA ALA A 44 -5.92 -2.00 5.67
C ALA A 44 -6.10 -1.84 4.17
N LEU A 45 -6.25 -2.96 3.46
CA LEU A 45 -6.53 -3.03 2.04
C LEU A 45 -7.91 -3.62 1.81
N GLU A 46 -8.68 -3.03 0.91
CA GLU A 46 -9.92 -3.59 0.38
C GLU A 46 -9.67 -4.24 -0.98
N GLN A 47 -10.51 -5.22 -1.33
CA GLN A 47 -10.42 -5.95 -2.62
C GLN A 47 -9.03 -6.53 -2.89
N THR A 48 -8.39 -7.04 -1.83
CA THR A 48 -7.00 -7.45 -1.82
C THR A 48 -6.79 -8.74 -2.59
N GLU A 49 -5.81 -8.69 -3.49
CA GLU A 49 -5.31 -9.82 -4.25
C GLU A 49 -3.85 -10.07 -3.89
N GLU A 50 -3.49 -11.33 -3.72
CA GLU A 50 -2.12 -11.76 -3.44
C GLU A 50 -1.48 -12.32 -4.70
N TYR A 51 -0.29 -11.82 -5.00
CA TYR A 51 0.53 -12.25 -6.11
C TYR A 51 1.84 -12.82 -5.58
N VAL A 52 2.15 -14.05 -5.98
CA VAL A 52 3.42 -14.73 -5.69
C VAL A 52 4.09 -14.98 -7.02
N ASN A 53 5.31 -14.47 -7.20
CA ASN A 53 6.05 -14.54 -8.48
C ASN A 53 5.24 -13.97 -9.66
N GLY A 54 4.46 -12.91 -9.42
CA GLY A 54 3.65 -12.24 -10.44
C GLY A 54 2.35 -12.98 -10.82
N GLN A 55 2.08 -14.16 -10.26
CA GLN A 55 0.84 -14.90 -10.49
C GLN A 55 -0.14 -14.68 -9.34
N LEU A 56 -1.42 -14.46 -9.69
CA LEU A 56 -2.51 -14.38 -8.71
C LEU A 56 -2.61 -15.71 -7.97
N LYS A 57 -2.38 -15.67 -6.66
CA LYS A 57 -2.46 -16.84 -5.79
C LYS A 57 -3.79 -16.90 -5.06
N ASN A 58 -4.21 -15.78 -4.46
CA ASN A 58 -5.39 -15.69 -3.62
C ASN A 58 -6.10 -14.34 -3.76
N LYS A 59 -7.40 -14.32 -3.41
CA LYS A 59 -8.19 -13.11 -3.21
C LYS A 59 -8.71 -13.09 -1.78
N TYR A 60 -8.37 -12.06 -1.02
CA TYR A 60 -8.71 -11.93 0.39
C TYR A 60 -9.87 -10.98 0.65
N GLY A 61 -10.22 -10.11 -0.30
CA GLY A 61 -11.19 -9.04 -0.05
C GLY A 61 -10.59 -8.03 0.92
N ASP A 62 -11.11 -7.95 2.14
CA ASP A 62 -10.59 -7.03 3.14
C ASP A 62 -9.43 -7.68 3.89
N ALA A 63 -8.24 -7.10 3.77
CA ALA A 63 -7.02 -7.62 4.36
C ALA A 63 -6.34 -6.57 5.24
N PHE A 64 -5.84 -7.00 6.40
CA PHE A 64 -5.06 -6.16 7.28
C PHE A 64 -3.61 -6.64 7.31
N ILE A 65 -2.69 -5.77 6.88
CA ILE A 65 -1.25 -6.01 6.89
C ILE A 65 -0.68 -5.24 8.07
N ARG A 66 -0.16 -5.98 9.06
CA ARG A 66 0.47 -5.38 10.23
C ARG A 66 1.84 -4.82 9.90
N GLY A 67 2.04 -3.54 10.17
CA GLY A 67 3.35 -2.91 10.14
C GLY A 67 4.16 -3.35 11.34
N ASN A 68 5.27 -4.02 11.08
CA ASN A 68 6.29 -4.23 12.11
C ASN A 68 7.63 -3.71 11.58
N ASN A 69 8.23 -2.77 12.32
CA ASN A 69 9.54 -2.13 12.11
C ASN A 69 10.21 -2.33 10.73
N GLY A 70 9.59 -1.80 9.66
CA GLY A 70 10.29 -1.46 8.42
C GLY A 70 10.61 -2.58 7.42
N LYS A 71 9.81 -3.66 7.33
CA LYS A 71 10.10 -4.78 6.40
C LYS A 71 9.08 -5.00 5.26
N PHE A 72 8.43 -3.95 4.80
CA PHE A 72 7.76 -4.01 3.50
C PHE A 72 8.00 -2.71 2.72
N LEU A 73 8.27 -2.84 1.43
CA LEU A 73 8.40 -1.72 0.52
C LEU A 73 7.00 -1.42 -0.03
N LEU A 74 6.40 -0.32 0.43
CA LEU A 74 5.25 0.24 -0.25
C LEU A 74 5.75 0.81 -1.59
N LEU A 75 5.78 -0.03 -2.63
CA LEU A 75 5.99 0.46 -3.98
C LEU A 75 4.67 1.07 -4.41
N LEU A 76 4.49 2.35 -4.08
CA LEU A 76 3.39 3.14 -4.60
C LEU A 76 3.63 3.35 -6.11
N VAL A 77 3.32 2.33 -6.90
CA VAL A 77 3.15 2.51 -8.33
C VAL A 77 1.91 3.37 -8.49
N LEU A 78 2.10 4.69 -8.49
CA LEU A 78 1.20 5.65 -9.09
C LEU A 78 1.12 5.36 -10.60
N LEU A 79 0.54 4.22 -10.95
CA LEU A 79 -0.16 4.04 -12.21
C LEU A 79 -1.62 4.43 -11.87
N ILE A 80 -1.95 5.72 -11.74
CA ILE A 80 -2.30 6.49 -12.94
C ILE A 80 -1.80 5.77 -14.19
N ARG A 81 -2.57 4.75 -14.60
CA ARG A 81 -2.82 4.60 -16.02
C ARG A 81 -3.07 6.02 -16.52
N LYS A 82 -2.03 6.56 -17.15
CA LYS A 82 -2.10 7.63 -18.13
C LYS A 82 -3.54 7.75 -18.63
N LEU A 83 -4.15 8.91 -18.35
CA LEU A 83 -4.79 9.65 -19.43
C LEU A 83 -3.88 9.61 -20.68
#